data_AF-A0A358A3C5-F1
#
_entry.id   AF-A0A358A3C5-F1
#
_cell.length_a   1.000
_cell.length_b   1.000
_cell.length_c   1.000
_cell.angle_alpha   90.00
_cell.angle_beta   90.00
_cell.angle_gamma   90.00
#
_symmetry.space_group_name_H-M   'P 1'
#
loop_
_entity.id
_entity.type
_entity.pdbx_description
1 polymer ?
#
loop_
_entity_poly.entity_id
_entity_poly.type
_entity_poly.pdbx_seq_one_letter_code
_entity_poly.pdbx_strand_id
1 'polypeptide(L)'
;MGTVGTVTTWTWNGEPRAQQPFAQPFAWAMITLDGADTPMLHAVFVDSADDMATGMRVEVVWRNEREGHITDIAGFIPAVASTTGEPAAMPSDVEQIQSVRTPIRMEYTYTPGRALSQYLRAMKDKRILGDKCPETGEVSVPPRGVSSVAGKPTLPELVDLPDTGYIESFNITRVPIKMRPDLTPPYVSAWIVLDGASVGFMGLGMNVEPEDVRVGMRVRAVWKPDDELEMSAQNILGWEPTGEADEVITDYARVGRLEQGDDQ
;
A
#
# COMPACT_ATOMS: atom_id res chain seq x y z
N MET A 1 4.05 -25.94 -32.68
CA MET A 1 3.14 -26.30 -31.57
C MET A 1 1.71 -26.45 -32.09
N GLY A 2 0.87 -27.29 -31.47
CA GLY A 2 -0.54 -27.41 -31.84
C GLY A 2 -1.31 -26.13 -31.52
N THR A 3 -2.31 -25.79 -32.33
CA THR A 3 -3.17 -24.60 -32.12
C THR A 3 -4.27 -24.83 -31.10
N VAL A 4 -4.48 -26.09 -30.70
CA VAL A 4 -5.52 -26.53 -29.77
C VAL A 4 -4.89 -26.94 -28.44
N GLY A 5 -5.58 -26.66 -27.33
CA GLY A 5 -5.16 -27.03 -25.99
C GLY A 5 -6.33 -27.32 -25.05
N THR A 6 -6.01 -27.72 -23.82
CA THR A 6 -6.97 -28.02 -22.75
C THR A 6 -6.86 -26.98 -21.63
N VAL A 7 -7.99 -26.43 -21.19
CA VAL A 7 -8.08 -25.63 -19.97
C VAL A 7 -7.90 -26.53 -18.74
N THR A 8 -6.89 -26.24 -17.92
CA THR A 8 -6.57 -27.01 -16.70
C THR A 8 -7.16 -26.39 -15.43
N THR A 9 -7.24 -25.06 -15.37
CA THR A 9 -7.94 -24.29 -14.34
C THR A 9 -8.26 -22.90 -14.88
N TRP A 10 -9.25 -22.23 -14.32
CA TRP A 10 -9.67 -20.91 -14.78
C TRP A 10 -10.38 -20.08 -13.70
N THR A 11 -10.46 -18.78 -13.93
CA THR A 11 -11.30 -17.85 -13.17
C THR A 11 -11.98 -16.86 -14.11
N TRP A 12 -13.21 -16.47 -13.79
CA TRP A 12 -13.99 -15.53 -14.59
C TRP A 12 -13.60 -14.08 -14.30
N ASN A 13 -13.50 -13.27 -15.36
CA ASN A 13 -13.32 -11.83 -15.28
C ASN A 13 -14.45 -11.13 -16.05
N GLY A 14 -15.59 -10.94 -15.36
CA GLY A 14 -16.81 -10.35 -15.94
C GLY A 14 -16.75 -8.84 -16.16
N GLU A 15 -15.92 -8.13 -15.41
CA GLU A 15 -15.78 -6.68 -15.48
C GLU A 15 -14.29 -6.33 -15.67
N PRO A 16 -13.78 -6.36 -16.91
CA PRO A 16 -12.39 -6.05 -17.17
C PRO A 16 -12.02 -4.63 -16.73
N ARG A 17 -10.86 -4.50 -16.10
CA ARG A 17 -10.34 -3.19 -15.65
C ARG A 17 -9.64 -2.47 -16.81
N ALA A 18 -9.61 -1.14 -16.77
CA ALA A 18 -9.01 -0.31 -17.82
C ALA A 18 -7.54 -0.62 -18.18
N GLN A 19 -6.78 -1.28 -17.29
CA GLN A 19 -5.38 -1.67 -17.50
C GLN A 19 -5.21 -3.11 -17.99
N GLN A 20 -6.29 -3.87 -18.12
CA GLN A 20 -6.26 -5.23 -18.66
C GLN A 20 -6.31 -5.20 -20.20
N PRO A 21 -5.74 -6.22 -20.87
CA PRO A 21 -5.58 -6.22 -22.32
C PRO A 21 -6.89 -6.35 -23.11
N PHE A 22 -8.02 -6.65 -22.45
CA PHE A 22 -9.30 -6.90 -23.08
C PHE A 22 -10.40 -6.05 -22.44
N ALA A 23 -11.27 -5.47 -23.27
CA ALA A 23 -12.38 -4.63 -22.81
C ALA A 23 -13.71 -5.39 -22.64
N GLN A 24 -13.76 -6.65 -23.09
CA GLN A 24 -14.93 -7.54 -22.98
C GLN A 24 -14.71 -8.57 -21.88
N PRO A 25 -15.78 -9.11 -21.26
CA PRO A 25 -15.68 -10.24 -20.32
C PRO A 25 -14.90 -11.42 -20.90
N PHE A 26 -14.14 -12.10 -20.05
CA PHE A 26 -13.34 -13.27 -20.46
C PHE A 26 -12.95 -14.12 -19.25
N ALA A 27 -12.43 -15.33 -19.50
CA ALA A 27 -11.82 -16.16 -18.46
C ALA A 27 -10.29 -16.08 -18.53
N TRP A 28 -9.63 -15.91 -17.38
CA TRP A 28 -8.21 -16.22 -17.26
C TRP A 28 -8.06 -17.72 -17.07
N ALA A 29 -7.39 -18.40 -17.99
CA ALA A 29 -7.25 -19.85 -17.97
C ALA A 29 -5.79 -20.30 -18.08
N MET A 30 -5.44 -21.36 -17.37
CA MET A 30 -4.22 -22.12 -17.58
C MET A 30 -4.47 -23.14 -18.70
N ILE A 31 -3.81 -23.01 -19.83
CA ILE A 31 -4.06 -23.79 -21.05
C ILE A 31 -2.82 -24.62 -21.37
N THR A 32 -2.96 -25.94 -21.42
CA THR A 32 -1.91 -26.84 -21.93
C THR A 32 -2.19 -27.12 -23.39
N LEU A 33 -1.34 -26.59 -24.29
CA LEU A 33 -1.44 -26.88 -25.72
C LEU A 33 -1.10 -28.35 -26.02
N ASP A 34 -1.67 -28.90 -27.08
CA ASP A 34 -1.36 -30.27 -27.50
C ASP A 34 0.13 -30.42 -27.82
N GLY A 35 0.75 -31.42 -27.17
CA GLY A 35 2.19 -31.67 -27.24
C GLY A 35 3.04 -30.84 -26.27
N ALA A 36 2.44 -29.95 -25.47
CA ALA A 36 3.11 -29.27 -24.37
C ALA A 36 2.90 -30.02 -23.04
N ASP A 37 3.88 -29.93 -22.16
CA ASP A 37 3.83 -30.43 -20.78
C ASP A 37 3.54 -29.34 -19.74
N THR A 38 3.68 -28.07 -20.15
CA THR A 38 3.56 -26.90 -19.29
C THR A 38 2.35 -26.05 -19.71
N PRO A 39 1.43 -25.70 -18.79
CA PRO A 39 0.32 -24.82 -19.10
C PRO A 39 0.76 -23.36 -19.16
N MET A 40 0.15 -22.59 -20.06
CA MET A 40 0.32 -21.14 -20.15
C MET A 40 -0.94 -20.41 -19.67
N LEU A 41 -0.77 -19.28 -18.98
CA LEU A 41 -1.89 -18.41 -18.64
C LEU A 41 -2.28 -17.57 -19.86
N HIS A 42 -3.54 -17.66 -20.30
CA HIS A 42 -4.07 -16.74 -21.31
C HIS A 42 -5.59 -16.57 -21.22
N ALA A 43 -6.13 -15.61 -21.96
CA ALA A 43 -7.58 -15.37 -22.00
C ALA A 43 -8.32 -16.37 -22.89
N VAL A 44 -9.46 -16.86 -22.40
CA VAL A 44 -10.47 -17.60 -23.18
C VAL A 44 -11.71 -16.71 -23.31
N PHE A 45 -12.18 -16.53 -24.53
CA PHE A 45 -13.38 -15.76 -24.85
C PHE A 45 -14.56 -16.70 -25.05
N VAL A 46 -15.54 -16.55 -24.16
CA VAL A 46 -16.86 -17.17 -24.19
C VAL A 46 -17.89 -16.16 -23.70
N ASP A 47 -19.18 -16.41 -23.92
CA ASP A 47 -20.25 -15.46 -23.61
C ASP A 47 -20.43 -15.26 -22.10
N SER A 48 -20.26 -16.33 -21.30
CA SER A 48 -20.45 -16.28 -19.86
C SER A 48 -19.56 -17.25 -19.09
N ALA A 49 -19.52 -17.10 -17.75
CA ALA A 49 -18.82 -18.05 -16.88
C ALA A 49 -19.39 -19.48 -16.97
N ASP A 50 -20.67 -19.63 -17.31
CA ASP A 50 -21.33 -20.93 -17.42
C ASP A 50 -20.84 -21.74 -18.64
N ASP A 51 -20.25 -21.04 -19.62
CA ASP A 51 -19.65 -21.64 -20.81
C ASP A 51 -18.21 -22.10 -20.59
N MET A 52 -17.64 -21.91 -19.40
CA MET A 52 -16.29 -22.35 -19.06
C MET A 52 -16.30 -23.66 -18.26
N ALA A 53 -15.35 -24.53 -18.58
CA ALA A 53 -15.12 -25.74 -17.80
C ALA A 53 -13.63 -26.13 -17.77
N THR A 54 -13.18 -26.66 -16.64
CA THR A 54 -11.92 -27.40 -16.60
C THR A 54 -12.04 -28.65 -17.48
N GLY A 55 -11.05 -28.87 -18.33
CA GLY A 55 -11.06 -29.90 -19.37
C GLY A 55 -11.58 -29.43 -20.73
N MET A 56 -12.12 -28.20 -20.84
CA MET A 56 -12.57 -27.65 -22.11
C MET A 56 -11.44 -27.56 -23.13
N ARG A 57 -11.76 -27.89 -24.39
CA ARG A 57 -10.88 -27.74 -25.54
C ARG A 57 -11.00 -26.34 -26.11
N VAL A 58 -9.86 -25.69 -26.28
CA VAL A 58 -9.77 -24.32 -26.78
C VAL A 58 -8.75 -24.23 -27.91
N GLU A 59 -8.99 -23.34 -28.85
CA GLU A 59 -8.11 -23.06 -29.97
C GLU A 59 -7.58 -21.62 -29.91
N VAL A 60 -6.32 -21.46 -30.28
CA VAL A 60 -5.62 -20.18 -30.28
C VAL A 60 -6.18 -19.27 -31.37
N VAL A 61 -6.41 -18.00 -31.03
CA VAL A 61 -6.72 -16.93 -31.97
C VAL A 61 -5.51 -16.03 -32.05
N TRP A 62 -4.90 -15.97 -33.24
CA TRP A 62 -3.76 -15.08 -33.49
C TRP A 62 -4.22 -13.70 -33.95
N ARG A 63 -3.47 -12.66 -33.58
CA ARG A 63 -3.58 -11.35 -34.20
C ARG A 63 -3.11 -11.42 -35.66
N ASN A 64 -3.66 -10.55 -36.51
CA ASN A 64 -3.32 -10.48 -37.93
C ASN A 64 -1.83 -10.11 -38.15
N GLU A 65 -1.33 -9.17 -37.34
CA GLU A 65 0.07 -8.75 -37.32
C GLU A 65 0.75 -9.34 -36.09
N ARG A 66 1.92 -9.95 -36.28
CA ARG A 66 2.66 -10.71 -35.25
C ARG A 66 4.08 -10.16 -35.15
N GLU A 67 4.51 -9.88 -33.93
CA GLU A 67 5.80 -9.23 -33.63
C GLU A 67 6.72 -10.09 -32.74
N GLY A 68 6.32 -11.31 -32.40
CA GLY A 68 7.07 -12.23 -31.55
C GLY A 68 6.83 -12.00 -30.05
N HIS A 69 5.80 -11.24 -29.68
CA HIS A 69 5.41 -11.03 -28.27
C HIS A 69 4.22 -11.93 -27.89
N ILE A 70 4.04 -12.22 -26.59
CA ILE A 70 2.94 -13.07 -26.10
C ILE A 70 1.55 -12.52 -26.50
N THR A 71 1.45 -11.21 -26.76
CA THR A 71 0.23 -10.54 -27.23
C THR A 71 -0.12 -10.82 -28.68
N ASP A 72 0.77 -11.48 -29.44
CA ASP A 72 0.44 -12.01 -30.77
C ASP A 72 -0.71 -13.03 -30.70
N ILE A 73 -0.85 -13.70 -29.56
CA ILE A 73 -2.05 -14.48 -29.25
C ILE A 73 -3.13 -13.51 -28.77
N ALA A 74 -4.13 -13.27 -29.60
CA ALA A 74 -5.28 -12.43 -29.25
C ALA A 74 -6.08 -13.04 -28.08
N GLY A 75 -6.12 -14.37 -28.01
CA GLY A 75 -6.76 -15.15 -26.94
C GLY A 75 -7.05 -16.56 -27.42
N PHE A 76 -7.96 -17.24 -26.76
CA PHE A 76 -8.45 -18.56 -27.11
C PHE A 76 -9.97 -18.55 -27.20
N ILE A 77 -10.53 -19.41 -28.05
CA ILE A 77 -11.99 -19.64 -28.17
C ILE A 77 -12.28 -21.13 -28.04
N PRO A 78 -13.51 -21.56 -27.72
CA PRO A 78 -13.88 -22.98 -27.75
C PRO A 78 -13.54 -23.60 -29.10
N ALA A 79 -12.83 -24.72 -29.08
CA ALA A 79 -12.48 -25.43 -30.30
C ALA A 79 -13.76 -26.07 -30.88
N VAL A 80 -14.14 -25.72 -32.11
CA VAL A 80 -15.05 -26.56 -32.89
C VAL A 80 -14.30 -27.81 -33.33
N ALA A 81 -14.99 -28.92 -33.57
CA ALA A 81 -14.35 -30.18 -33.94
C ALA A 81 -13.58 -30.05 -35.27
N SER A 82 -12.33 -29.63 -35.20
CA SER A 82 -11.37 -29.57 -36.31
C SER A 82 -10.05 -30.23 -35.92
N THR A 83 -9.54 -30.95 -36.90
CA THR A 83 -8.40 -31.87 -36.87
C THR A 83 -7.09 -31.22 -36.46
N THR A 84 -6.39 -31.91 -35.56
CA THR A 84 -5.04 -31.66 -35.08
C THR A 84 -4.06 -31.49 -36.26
N GLY A 85 -3.58 -30.26 -36.49
CA GLY A 85 -2.42 -30.01 -37.35
C GLY A 85 -1.13 -30.27 -36.59
N GLU A 86 -0.15 -30.89 -37.23
CA GLU A 86 1.17 -31.12 -36.64
C GLU A 86 1.83 -29.79 -36.23
N PRO A 87 2.50 -29.75 -35.07
CA PRO A 87 3.15 -28.56 -34.58
C PRO A 87 4.25 -28.10 -35.55
N ALA A 88 4.16 -26.85 -36.03
CA ALA A 88 5.28 -26.21 -36.73
C ALA A 88 6.54 -26.24 -35.84
N ALA A 89 7.68 -26.59 -36.46
CA ALA A 89 8.97 -26.66 -35.81
C ALA A 89 9.38 -25.29 -35.25
N MET A 90 9.92 -25.29 -34.03
CA MET A 90 10.46 -24.08 -33.40
C MET A 90 11.66 -23.58 -34.22
N PRO A 91 11.76 -22.27 -34.52
CA PRO A 91 12.96 -21.74 -35.15
C PRO A 91 14.16 -21.95 -34.23
N SER A 92 15.28 -22.44 -34.77
CA SER A 92 16.51 -22.70 -34.00
C SER A 92 17.29 -21.43 -33.63
N ASP A 93 16.93 -20.29 -34.22
CA ASP A 93 17.76 -19.09 -34.26
C ASP A 93 17.14 -17.92 -33.47
N VAL A 94 16.43 -18.21 -32.36
CA VAL A 94 15.76 -17.20 -31.53
C VAL A 94 16.50 -16.99 -30.21
N GLU A 95 16.79 -15.75 -29.87
CA GLU A 95 17.42 -15.39 -28.60
C GLU A 95 16.48 -15.70 -27.41
N GLN A 96 17.04 -16.28 -26.35
CA GLN A 96 16.29 -16.70 -25.17
C GLN A 96 15.91 -15.51 -24.27
N ILE A 97 14.62 -15.35 -23.96
CA ILE A 97 14.10 -14.34 -23.02
C ILE A 97 14.66 -14.60 -21.61
N GLN A 98 15.38 -13.62 -21.04
CA GLN A 98 16.02 -13.73 -19.71
C GLN A 98 15.18 -13.20 -18.55
N SER A 99 14.28 -12.23 -18.80
CA SER A 99 13.44 -11.65 -17.75
C SER A 99 12.12 -11.13 -18.32
N VAL A 100 11.06 -11.22 -17.53
CA VAL A 100 9.75 -10.63 -17.82
C VAL A 100 9.39 -9.71 -16.66
N ARG A 101 9.17 -8.42 -16.93
CA ARG A 101 8.68 -7.47 -15.92
C ARG A 101 7.17 -7.46 -15.94
N THR A 102 6.56 -8.06 -14.93
CA THR A 102 5.10 -8.06 -14.76
C THR A 102 4.71 -7.14 -13.60
N PRO A 103 4.12 -5.96 -13.84
CA PRO A 103 3.70 -5.08 -12.76
C PRO A 103 2.55 -5.74 -11.97
N ILE A 104 2.72 -5.84 -10.65
CA ILE A 104 1.68 -6.30 -9.73
C ILE A 104 1.03 -5.06 -9.11
N ARG A 105 -0.31 -5.01 -9.12
CA ARG A 105 -1.09 -3.94 -8.49
C ARG A 105 -2.14 -4.54 -7.56
N MET A 106 -2.25 -3.96 -6.37
CA MET A 106 -3.28 -4.29 -5.39
C MET A 106 -4.10 -3.04 -5.09
N GLU A 107 -5.42 -3.15 -5.24
CA GLU A 107 -6.37 -2.14 -4.78
C GLU A 107 -7.10 -2.74 -3.58
N TYR A 108 -7.06 -2.03 -2.46
CA TYR A 108 -7.73 -2.44 -1.24
C TYR A 108 -8.46 -1.25 -0.63
N THR A 109 -9.62 -1.52 -0.04
CA THR A 109 -10.30 -0.55 0.82
C THR A 109 -9.90 -0.86 2.25
N TYR A 110 -9.34 0.12 2.95
CA TYR A 110 -9.00 0.00 4.36
C TYR A 110 -10.10 0.61 5.22
N THR A 111 -10.65 -0.19 6.12
CA THR A 111 -11.57 0.29 7.16
C THR A 111 -10.79 0.43 8.47
N PRO A 112 -10.65 1.64 9.04
CA PRO A 112 -9.91 1.84 10.28
C PRO A 112 -10.58 1.12 11.46
N GLY A 113 -9.76 0.62 12.38
CA GLY A 113 -10.23 0.04 13.64
C GLY A 113 -10.91 1.07 14.56
N ARG A 114 -11.43 0.62 15.71
CA ARG A 114 -12.20 1.48 16.66
C ARG A 114 -11.40 2.70 17.14
N ALA A 115 -10.18 2.49 17.62
CA ALA A 115 -9.32 3.56 18.14
C ALA A 115 -8.98 4.58 17.05
N LEU A 116 -8.47 4.10 15.91
CA LEU A 116 -8.14 4.95 14.76
C LEU A 116 -9.37 5.71 14.22
N SER A 117 -10.55 5.08 14.21
CA SER A 117 -11.81 5.75 13.83
C SER A 117 -12.19 6.89 14.77
N GLN A 118 -11.94 6.76 16.08
CA GLN A 118 -12.18 7.82 17.05
C GLN A 118 -11.19 8.98 16.86
N TYR A 119 -9.90 8.66 16.66
CA TYR A 119 -8.88 9.64 16.31
C TYR A 119 -9.21 10.44 15.05
N LEU A 120 -9.53 9.76 13.94
CA LEU A 120 -9.84 10.43 12.67
C LEU A 120 -11.08 11.35 12.78
N ARG A 121 -12.08 10.97 13.58
CA ARG A 121 -13.22 11.87 13.86
C ARG A 121 -12.81 13.10 14.66
N ALA A 122 -11.96 12.93 15.67
CA ALA A 122 -11.48 14.02 16.54
C ALA A 122 -10.60 15.04 15.80
N MET A 123 -9.92 14.62 14.72
CA MET A 123 -9.14 15.52 13.87
C MET A 123 -9.98 16.66 13.25
N LYS A 124 -11.30 16.48 13.10
CA LYS A 124 -12.20 17.53 12.64
C LYS A 124 -12.32 18.68 13.65
N ASP A 125 -12.07 18.40 14.93
CA ASP A 125 -12.17 19.37 16.02
C ASP A 125 -10.77 19.84 16.48
N LYS A 126 -9.72 19.65 15.65
CA LYS A 126 -8.31 19.92 15.98
C LYS A 126 -7.83 19.19 17.25
N ARG A 127 -8.36 18.00 17.51
CA ARG A 127 -8.00 17.17 18.67
C ARG A 127 -7.14 15.99 18.25
N ILE A 128 -5.97 15.88 18.85
CA ILE A 128 -5.05 14.75 18.67
C ILE A 128 -5.28 13.78 19.82
N LEU A 129 -5.78 12.58 19.51
CA LEU A 129 -6.01 11.55 20.52
C LEU A 129 -4.87 10.53 20.54
N GLY A 130 -4.49 10.09 21.74
CA GLY A 130 -3.65 8.92 21.98
C GLY A 130 -4.37 7.87 22.83
N ASP A 131 -3.86 6.63 22.85
CA ASP A 131 -4.34 5.58 23.74
C ASP A 131 -3.30 5.25 24.80
N LYS A 132 -3.74 5.20 26.06
CA LYS A 132 -2.88 4.92 27.22
C LYS A 132 -2.97 3.45 27.59
N CYS A 133 -1.83 2.79 27.81
CA CYS A 133 -1.82 1.45 28.36
C CYS A 133 -2.05 1.49 29.88
N PRO A 134 -3.05 0.76 30.41
CA PRO A 134 -3.32 0.76 31.85
C PRO A 134 -2.24 0.03 32.66
N GLU A 135 -1.49 -0.89 32.04
CA GLU A 135 -0.41 -1.63 32.72
C GLU A 135 0.92 -0.89 32.65
N THR A 136 1.29 -0.34 31.48
CA THR A 136 2.61 0.29 31.29
C THR A 136 2.58 1.81 31.47
N GLY A 137 1.40 2.43 31.45
CA GLY A 137 1.25 3.89 31.44
C GLY A 137 1.58 4.56 30.11
N GLU A 138 2.12 3.83 29.13
CA GLU A 138 2.57 4.39 27.84
C GLU A 138 1.40 4.95 27.03
N VAL A 139 1.63 6.11 26.41
CA VAL A 139 0.67 6.79 25.55
C VAL A 139 1.14 6.72 24.11
N SER A 140 0.34 6.07 23.25
CA SER A 140 0.62 5.94 21.81
C SER A 140 -0.23 6.90 20.98
N VAL A 141 0.40 7.52 19.97
CA VAL A 141 -0.26 8.39 18.98
C VAL A 141 0.29 8.11 17.58
N PRO A 142 -0.55 7.89 16.55
CA PRO A 142 -2.00 7.70 16.60
C PRO A 142 -2.40 6.47 17.46
N PRO A 143 -3.64 6.41 17.96
CA PRO A 143 -4.03 5.38 18.89
C PRO A 143 -4.26 4.05 18.18
N ARG A 144 -3.78 2.95 18.77
CA ARG A 144 -3.80 1.61 18.15
C ARG A 144 -4.92 0.72 18.68
N GLY A 145 -5.38 0.96 19.90
CA GLY A 145 -6.34 0.12 20.62
C GLY A 145 -5.72 -1.10 21.30
N VAL A 146 -4.40 -1.26 21.21
CA VAL A 146 -3.63 -2.33 21.84
C VAL A 146 -2.21 -1.85 22.15
N SER A 147 -1.69 -2.19 23.32
CA SER A 147 -0.32 -1.88 23.71
C SER A 147 0.67 -2.73 22.91
N SER A 148 1.73 -2.10 22.38
CA SER A 148 2.83 -2.82 21.70
C SER A 148 3.73 -3.57 22.68
N VAL A 149 3.72 -3.19 23.95
CA VAL A 149 4.58 -3.76 24.99
C VAL A 149 3.84 -4.84 25.76
N ALA A 150 2.65 -4.54 26.28
CA ALA A 150 1.87 -5.49 27.08
C ALA A 150 0.97 -6.43 26.24
N GLY A 151 0.70 -6.09 24.97
CA GLY A 151 -0.23 -6.84 24.12
C GLY A 151 -1.69 -6.78 24.59
N LYS A 152 -2.02 -5.87 25.51
CA LYS A 152 -3.37 -5.71 26.09
C LYS A 152 -4.16 -4.62 25.38
N PRO A 153 -5.50 -4.72 25.33
CA PRO A 153 -6.36 -3.64 24.87
C PRO A 153 -6.13 -2.36 25.67
N THR A 154 -6.11 -1.22 24.99
CA THR A 154 -5.96 0.13 25.58
C THR A 154 -7.26 0.94 25.56
N LEU A 155 -8.27 0.43 24.84
CA LEU A 155 -9.62 1.00 24.84
C LEU A 155 -10.40 0.59 26.11
N PRO A 156 -11.38 1.41 26.55
CA PRO A 156 -11.97 2.58 25.88
C PRO A 156 -11.29 3.93 26.15
N GLU A 157 -10.20 3.96 26.92
CA GLU A 157 -9.57 5.19 27.38
C GLU A 157 -8.71 5.81 26.26
N LEU A 158 -9.15 6.97 25.76
CA LEU A 158 -8.34 7.83 24.92
C LEU A 158 -7.99 9.10 25.69
N VAL A 159 -6.78 9.58 25.50
CA VAL A 159 -6.27 10.80 26.11
C VAL A 159 -6.09 11.88 25.03
N ASP A 160 -6.47 13.11 25.34
CA ASP A 160 -6.15 14.26 24.50
C ASP A 160 -4.67 14.61 24.67
N LEU A 161 -3.98 14.71 23.54
CA LEU A 161 -2.62 15.22 23.48
C LEU A 161 -2.64 16.64 22.91
N PRO A 162 -1.74 17.51 23.38
CA PRO A 162 -1.56 18.82 22.78
C PRO A 162 -1.01 18.69 21.36
N ASP A 163 -1.19 19.73 20.57
CA ASP A 163 -0.58 19.85 19.25
C ASP A 163 0.85 20.39 19.28
N THR A 164 1.49 20.33 20.45
CA THR A 164 2.88 20.70 20.70
C THR A 164 3.73 19.49 21.04
N GLY A 165 5.00 19.57 20.66
CA GLY A 165 5.98 18.55 20.95
C GLY A 165 7.38 19.01 20.56
N TYR A 166 8.27 18.06 20.30
CA TYR A 166 9.62 18.34 19.84
C TYR A 166 10.10 17.33 18.80
N ILE A 167 11.12 17.73 18.06
CA ILE A 167 11.80 16.89 17.06
C ILE A 167 12.73 15.91 17.79
N GLU A 168 12.44 14.61 17.73
CA GLU A 168 13.33 13.57 18.27
C GLU A 168 14.44 13.20 17.29
N SER A 169 14.11 13.15 15.99
CA SER A 169 15.07 12.94 14.91
C SER A 169 14.54 13.54 13.61
N PHE A 170 15.41 13.79 12.62
CA PHE A 170 14.97 14.35 11.34
C PHE A 170 15.83 13.90 10.15
N ASN A 171 15.29 14.11 8.95
CA ASN A 171 15.98 13.92 7.68
C ASN A 171 15.75 15.14 6.78
N ILE A 172 16.80 15.53 6.05
CA ILE A 172 16.72 16.55 4.99
C ILE A 172 16.68 15.82 3.65
N THR A 173 15.52 15.84 2.99
CA THR A 173 15.35 15.24 1.67
C THR A 173 15.70 16.26 0.59
N ARG A 174 16.69 15.94 -0.24
CA ARG A 174 17.16 16.77 -1.36
C ARG A 174 16.80 16.21 -2.75
N VAL A 175 16.26 15.00 -2.81
CA VAL A 175 15.90 14.32 -4.06
C VAL A 175 14.38 14.28 -4.17
N PRO A 176 13.80 14.72 -5.30
CA PRO A 176 12.34 14.75 -5.45
C PRO A 176 11.75 13.35 -5.50
N ILE A 177 10.64 13.16 -4.80
CA ILE A 177 9.84 11.93 -4.85
C ILE A 177 8.77 12.13 -5.92
N LYS A 178 8.88 11.46 -7.07
CA LYS A 178 7.95 11.62 -8.21
C LYS A 178 6.47 11.47 -7.84
N MET A 179 6.16 10.64 -6.84
CA MET A 179 4.80 10.39 -6.36
C MET A 179 4.27 11.45 -5.38
N ARG A 180 5.10 12.41 -4.96
CA ARG A 180 4.77 13.49 -4.02
C ARG A 180 5.23 14.84 -4.56
N PRO A 181 4.58 15.36 -5.62
CA PRO A 181 4.95 16.64 -6.23
C PRO A 181 4.68 17.84 -5.32
N ASP A 182 3.89 17.67 -4.27
CA ASP A 182 3.60 18.67 -3.23
C ASP A 182 4.81 18.97 -2.33
N LEU A 183 5.77 18.06 -2.24
CA LEU A 183 6.99 18.22 -1.44
C LEU A 183 8.13 18.71 -2.33
N THR A 184 8.49 19.99 -2.19
CA THR A 184 9.58 20.61 -2.96
C THR A 184 10.91 20.49 -2.19
N PRO A 185 11.92 19.76 -2.69
CA PRO A 185 13.23 19.69 -2.05
C PRO A 185 14.02 21.02 -2.16
N PRO A 186 14.88 21.35 -1.19
CA PRO A 186 15.11 20.60 0.04
C PRO A 186 13.99 20.82 1.06
N TYR A 187 13.55 19.75 1.72
CA TYR A 187 12.58 19.85 2.82
C TYR A 187 12.99 18.94 3.98
N VAL A 188 12.48 19.26 5.16
CA VAL A 188 12.70 18.51 6.39
C VAL A 188 11.48 17.62 6.67
N SER A 189 11.75 16.35 6.97
CA SER A 189 10.81 15.44 7.64
C SER A 189 11.35 15.09 9.01
N ALA A 190 10.50 15.09 10.02
CA ALA A 190 10.93 14.84 11.39
C ALA A 190 10.09 13.75 12.05
N TRP A 191 10.71 13.04 12.98
CA TRP A 191 10.01 12.24 13.98
C TRP A 191 9.66 13.16 15.15
N ILE A 192 8.36 13.36 15.38
CA ILE A 192 7.84 14.32 16.37
C ILE A 192 7.23 13.53 17.51
N VAL A 193 7.63 13.87 18.73
CA VAL A 193 7.02 13.33 19.96
C VAL A 193 6.22 14.45 20.60
N LEU A 194 4.91 14.24 20.76
CA LEU A 194 4.03 15.20 21.42
C LEU A 194 4.23 15.20 22.92
N ASP A 195 3.93 16.33 23.56
CA ASP A 195 3.98 16.41 25.00
C ASP A 195 2.99 15.42 25.62
N GLY A 196 3.49 14.56 26.51
CA GLY A 196 2.71 13.47 27.12
C GLY A 196 2.61 12.18 26.29
N ALA A 197 3.15 12.14 25.06
CA ALA A 197 3.27 10.91 24.28
C ALA A 197 4.53 10.12 24.64
N SER A 198 4.44 8.79 24.62
CA SER A 198 5.58 7.88 24.84
C SER A 198 6.29 7.51 23.53
N VAL A 199 5.66 7.75 22.38
CA VAL A 199 6.19 7.44 21.06
C VAL A 199 5.92 8.61 20.11
N GLY A 200 6.88 8.88 19.23
CA GLY A 200 6.70 9.86 18.17
C GLY A 200 6.06 9.28 16.92
N PHE A 201 5.79 10.14 15.96
CA PHE A 201 5.32 9.78 14.64
C PHE A 201 5.99 10.64 13.57
N MET A 202 5.84 10.22 12.32
CA MET A 202 6.39 10.96 11.18
C MET A 202 5.59 12.24 10.91
N GLY A 203 6.20 13.39 11.18
CA GLY A 203 5.77 14.70 10.69
C GLY A 203 6.36 14.97 9.31
N LEU A 204 5.50 15.02 8.29
CA LEU A 204 5.86 15.50 6.97
C LEU A 204 5.53 16.99 6.87
N GLY A 205 6.38 17.77 6.18
CA GLY A 205 6.15 19.20 5.99
C GLY A 205 6.55 20.03 7.21
N MET A 206 7.81 19.92 7.65
CA MET A 206 8.31 20.85 8.65
C MET A 206 8.50 22.22 7.99
N ASN A 207 7.84 23.25 8.54
CA ASN A 207 8.00 24.65 8.15
C ASN A 207 9.27 25.22 8.81
N VAL A 208 10.41 24.58 8.56
CA VAL A 208 11.72 24.96 9.07
C VAL A 208 12.74 24.81 7.95
N GLU A 209 13.63 25.80 7.84
CA GLU A 209 14.71 25.73 6.88
C GLU A 209 15.68 24.58 7.25
N PRO A 210 16.24 23.86 6.27
CA PRO A 210 17.13 22.72 6.53
C PRO A 210 18.36 23.04 7.37
N GLU A 211 18.79 24.30 7.40
CA GLU A 211 19.93 24.79 8.19
C GLU A 211 19.58 25.11 9.65
N ASP A 212 18.29 25.32 9.94
CA ASP A 212 17.81 25.70 11.27
C ASP A 212 17.31 24.52 12.10
N VAL A 213 16.94 23.40 11.46
CA VAL A 213 16.39 22.22 12.15
C VAL A 213 17.39 21.59 13.12
N ARG A 214 16.92 21.23 14.32
CA ARG A 214 17.71 20.61 15.39
C ARG A 214 16.91 19.54 16.10
N VAL A 215 17.60 18.54 16.64
CA VAL A 215 17.02 17.61 17.62
C VAL A 215 16.68 18.39 18.89
N GLY A 216 15.54 18.11 19.49
CA GLY A 216 15.00 18.83 20.65
C GLY A 216 14.16 20.06 20.28
N MET A 217 14.24 20.57 19.04
CA MET A 217 13.49 21.76 18.63
C MET A 217 11.99 21.60 18.91
N ARG A 218 11.43 22.57 19.64
CA ARG A 218 10.00 22.62 20.00
C ARG A 218 9.17 23.04 18.79
N VAL A 219 8.10 22.30 18.53
CA VAL A 219 7.24 22.49 17.35
C VAL A 219 5.76 22.44 17.71
N ARG A 220 4.93 23.09 16.89
CA ARG A 220 3.47 23.04 16.96
C ARG A 220 2.88 22.65 15.60
N ALA A 221 1.77 21.92 15.61
CA ALA A 221 1.05 21.58 14.40
C ALA A 221 0.47 22.84 13.72
N VAL A 222 0.64 22.91 12.41
CA VAL A 222 -0.03 23.89 11.56
C VAL A 222 -1.27 23.22 10.97
N TRP A 223 -2.44 23.66 11.39
CA TRP A 223 -3.71 23.11 10.97
C TRP A 223 -4.26 23.80 9.71
N LYS A 224 -5.07 23.06 8.95
CA LYS A 224 -5.96 23.66 7.94
C LYS A 224 -6.90 24.71 8.55
N PRO A 225 -7.43 25.64 7.73
CA PRO A 225 -8.56 26.47 8.09
C PRO A 225 -9.74 25.65 8.62
N ASP A 226 -10.52 26.21 9.55
CA ASP A 226 -11.59 25.48 10.26
C ASP A 226 -12.69 24.94 9.33
N ASP A 227 -12.94 25.63 8.22
CA ASP A 227 -13.92 25.25 7.20
C ASP A 227 -13.45 24.15 6.24
N GLU A 228 -12.14 23.83 6.25
CA GLU A 228 -11.53 22.75 5.46
C GLU A 228 -11.23 21.50 6.30
N LEU A 229 -11.61 21.47 7.59
CA LEU A 229 -11.35 20.33 8.47
C LEU A 229 -12.25 19.13 8.13
N GLU A 230 -11.60 17.98 7.91
CA GLU A 230 -12.26 16.71 7.62
C GLU A 230 -11.99 15.66 8.71
N MET A 231 -12.53 14.45 8.55
CA MET A 231 -12.19 13.32 9.42
C MET A 231 -10.86 12.68 8.98
N SER A 232 -9.78 13.46 8.97
CA SER A 232 -8.50 13.08 8.35
C SER A 232 -7.29 13.61 9.12
N ALA A 233 -6.24 12.78 9.23
CA ALA A 233 -4.95 13.23 9.75
C ALA A 233 -4.27 14.27 8.84
N GLN A 234 -4.71 14.38 7.57
CA GLN A 234 -4.23 15.39 6.61
C GLN A 234 -4.70 16.82 6.97
N ASN A 235 -5.47 17.00 8.05
CA ASN A 235 -5.80 18.32 8.57
C ASN A 235 -4.57 19.05 9.14
N ILE A 236 -3.52 18.33 9.53
CA ILE A 236 -2.23 18.92 9.88
C ILE A 236 -1.43 19.10 8.58
N LEU A 237 -1.21 20.35 8.20
CA LEU A 237 -0.46 20.75 7.00
C LEU A 237 1.04 20.59 7.19
N GLY A 238 1.51 20.72 8.43
CA GLY A 238 2.91 20.71 8.76
C GLY A 238 3.16 21.03 10.22
N TRP A 239 4.41 21.33 10.55
CA TRP A 239 4.83 21.68 11.90
C TRP A 239 5.80 22.85 11.86
N GLU A 240 5.62 23.82 12.74
CA GLU A 240 6.44 25.02 12.80
C GLU A 240 7.16 25.16 14.15
N PRO A 241 8.37 25.75 14.19
CA PRO A 241 9.06 26.01 15.44
C PRO A 241 8.26 26.95 16.35
N THR A 242 8.18 26.64 17.65
CA THR A 242 7.50 27.51 18.62
C THR A 242 8.38 28.67 19.11
N GLY A 243 9.70 28.57 18.93
CA GLY A 243 10.69 29.50 19.46
C GLY A 243 11.06 29.24 20.93
N GLU A 244 10.45 28.26 21.58
CA GLU A 244 10.86 27.78 22.91
C GLU A 244 12.24 27.14 22.88
N ALA A 245 12.89 27.03 24.04
CA ALA A 245 14.16 26.33 24.17
C ALA A 245 14.02 24.85 23.78
N ASP A 246 15.05 24.32 23.13
CA ASP A 246 15.09 22.92 22.70
C ASP A 246 14.93 21.97 23.91
N GLU A 247 14.13 20.92 23.74
CA GLU A 247 13.94 19.83 24.70
C GLU A 247 15.25 19.05 24.88
N VAL A 248 15.63 18.80 26.13
CA VAL A 248 16.84 18.02 26.44
C VAL A 248 16.50 16.53 26.43
N ILE A 249 16.79 15.88 25.30
CA ILE A 249 16.54 14.45 25.14
C ILE A 249 17.65 13.65 25.84
N THR A 250 17.40 13.24 27.08
CA THR A 250 18.33 12.42 27.87
C THR A 250 18.13 10.92 27.71
N ASP A 251 16.97 10.50 27.19
CA ASP A 251 16.61 9.09 27.05
C ASP A 251 15.79 8.85 25.77
N TYR A 252 16.31 8.01 24.88
CA TYR A 252 15.63 7.58 23.65
C TYR A 252 14.81 6.30 23.84
N ALA A 253 14.96 5.60 24.97
CA ALA A 253 14.26 4.34 25.26
C ALA A 253 12.93 4.59 26.01
N ARG A 254 12.01 5.33 25.38
CA ARG A 254 10.70 5.72 25.94
C ARG A 254 9.64 4.61 25.91
N VAL A 255 9.84 3.60 25.05
CA VAL A 255 8.92 2.47 24.86
C VAL A 255 9.57 1.20 25.39
N GLY A 256 8.86 0.43 26.21
CA GLY A 256 9.27 -0.88 26.69
C GLY A 256 9.77 -0.93 28.14
N ARG A 257 9.70 0.16 28.92
CA ARG A 257 9.89 0.09 30.38
C ARG A 257 8.54 0.05 31.08
N LEU A 258 8.28 -1.06 31.75
CA LEU A 258 7.37 -1.06 32.89
C LEU A 258 8.10 -0.29 33.99
N GLU A 259 7.51 0.80 34.51
CA GLU A 259 7.95 1.27 35.82
C GLU A 259 7.77 0.07 36.77
N GLN A 260 8.87 -0.53 37.22
CA GLN A 260 8.79 -1.41 38.37
C GLN A 260 8.33 -0.50 39.49
N GLY A 261 7.09 -0.70 39.94
CA GLY A 261 6.57 0.02 41.08
C GLY A 261 7.58 -0.06 42.21
N ASP A 262 7.86 1.09 42.83
CA ASP A 262 8.58 1.13 44.09
C ASP A 262 7.78 0.31 45.11
N ASP A 263 8.09 -0.98 45.23
CA ASP A 263 7.75 -1.77 46.41
C ASP A 263 8.57 -1.20 47.57
N GLN A 264 7.90 -0.34 48.37
CA GLN A 264 8.26 -0.01 49.74
C GLN A 264 7.08 -0.30 50.66
#